data_AF-A0A382NTS0-F1
#
_entry.id   AF-A0A382NTS0-F1
#
_cell.length_a   1.000
_cell.length_b   1.000
_cell.length_c   1.000
_cell.angle_alpha   90.00
_cell.angle_beta   90.00
_cell.angle_gamma   90.00
#
_symmetry.space_group_name_H-M   'P 1'
#
loop_
_entity.id
_entity.type
_entity.pdbx_description
1 polymer ?
#
loop_
_entity_poly.entity_id
_entity_poly.type
_entity_poly.pdbx_seq_one_letter_code
_entity_poly.pdbx_strand_id
1 'polypeptide(L)'
;MENLMINRMMFIRTFCALLLLLGSVRGEMAEPAKKKLQIFILAGQSNMVGHANPHTIGTLYHSDDARDKRLIQMVFKNRSGLSKKALSEQLKRTRKIDELTGGISNEKIKAMSAGPEKTALEAEVKKLKEEYEAYKNKIISACVVSDQVYITSIADGNRASGPLSVGYGGNRDKIGPEFGFGLSIAQKTDAPILIIKTSWGGKSLNYNFRPPSAGPYKLNEKEQAAKNAADISKNASLNWRMMNEAVHNVLKDLKKHHPAYDAAVGYDMAGFVWFQGFNDQFS
;
A
#
# COMPACT_ATOMS: atom_id res chain seq x y z
N MET A 1 -11.45 -65.78 -59.86
CA MET A 1 -11.10 -67.18 -59.52
C MET A 1 -9.83 -67.08 -58.68
N GLU A 2 -9.79 -67.47 -57.41
CA GLU A 2 -10.73 -68.28 -56.62
C GLU A 2 -11.08 -67.63 -55.25
N ASN A 3 -12.15 -68.10 -54.62
CA ASN A 3 -12.48 -67.81 -53.22
C ASN A 3 -11.85 -68.87 -52.32
N LEU A 4 -11.42 -68.49 -51.11
CA LEU A 4 -11.67 -69.35 -49.95
C LEU A 4 -11.79 -68.54 -48.64
N MET A 5 -13.01 -68.43 -48.13
CA MET A 5 -13.24 -68.16 -46.71
C MET A 5 -13.08 -69.47 -45.93
N ILE A 6 -12.56 -69.44 -44.70
CA ILE A 6 -13.02 -70.32 -43.61
C ILE A 6 -12.68 -69.69 -42.24
N ASN A 7 -13.71 -69.67 -41.39
CA ASN A 7 -13.78 -69.52 -39.92
C ASN A 7 -12.71 -68.74 -39.13
N ARG A 8 -13.07 -67.68 -38.40
CA ARG A 8 -13.96 -67.62 -37.20
C ARG A 8 -13.35 -68.20 -35.91
N MET A 9 -13.11 -67.27 -34.97
CA MET A 9 -13.76 -67.29 -33.64
C MET A 9 -13.24 -68.28 -32.58
N MET A 10 -11.94 -68.23 -32.20
CA MET A 10 -11.52 -68.84 -30.92
C MET A 10 -10.26 -68.28 -30.21
N PHE A 11 -9.92 -66.98 -30.32
CA PHE A 11 -8.85 -66.37 -29.51
C PHE A 11 -9.22 -65.05 -28.80
N ILE A 12 -10.51 -64.77 -28.66
CA ILE A 12 -11.03 -63.67 -27.83
C ILE A 12 -11.51 -64.25 -26.50
N ARG A 13 -10.63 -64.34 -25.48
CA ARG A 13 -11.00 -64.38 -24.03
C ARG A 13 -9.87 -64.49 -22.98
N THR A 14 -8.58 -64.44 -23.32
CA THR A 14 -7.51 -64.65 -22.30
C THR A 14 -6.35 -63.65 -22.34
N PHE A 15 -6.57 -62.41 -22.82
CA PHE A 15 -5.52 -61.37 -22.83
C PHE A 15 -5.99 -59.95 -22.44
N CYS A 16 -7.06 -59.84 -21.66
CA CYS A 16 -7.59 -58.54 -21.16
C CYS A 16 -7.53 -58.38 -19.63
N ALA A 17 -6.86 -59.29 -18.91
CA ALA A 17 -6.79 -59.29 -17.44
C ALA A 17 -5.39 -58.94 -16.88
N LEU A 18 -4.46 -58.48 -17.73
CA LEU A 18 -3.09 -58.14 -17.32
C LEU A 18 -2.63 -56.74 -17.79
N LEU A 19 -3.58 -55.82 -17.97
CA LEU A 19 -3.33 -54.45 -18.47
C LEU A 19 -4.07 -53.37 -17.64
N LEU A 20 -4.32 -53.65 -16.35
CA LEU A 20 -4.92 -52.73 -15.37
C LEU A 20 -4.09 -52.61 -14.07
N LEU A 21 -2.76 -52.77 -14.19
CA LEU A 21 -1.78 -52.47 -13.13
C LEU A 21 -0.64 -51.56 -13.64
N LEU A 22 -0.91 -50.74 -14.66
CA LEU A 22 -0.09 -49.57 -14.93
C LEU A 22 -0.37 -48.56 -13.81
N GLY A 23 0.59 -48.44 -12.89
CA GLY A 23 0.42 -47.68 -11.66
C GLY A 23 0.02 -46.23 -11.92
N SER A 24 -0.96 -45.75 -11.14
CA SER A 24 -1.29 -44.34 -11.00
C SER A 24 -0.13 -43.59 -10.36
N VAL A 25 0.94 -43.36 -11.12
CA VAL A 25 1.94 -42.33 -10.80
C VAL A 25 1.18 -41.01 -10.86
N ARG A 26 0.64 -40.60 -9.71
CA ARG A 26 0.35 -39.19 -9.47
C ARG A 26 1.67 -38.48 -9.67
N GLY A 27 1.81 -37.79 -10.81
CA GLY A 27 2.86 -36.82 -10.95
C GLY A 27 2.65 -35.81 -9.82
N GLU A 28 3.52 -35.83 -8.82
CA GLU A 28 3.68 -34.68 -7.95
C GLU A 28 4.04 -33.53 -8.90
N MET A 29 3.10 -32.58 -9.05
CA MET A 29 3.43 -31.29 -9.63
C MET A 29 4.53 -30.73 -8.75
N ALA A 30 5.77 -30.74 -9.26
CA ALA A 30 6.90 -30.16 -8.56
C ALA A 30 6.52 -28.75 -8.11
N GLU A 31 6.69 -28.44 -6.82
CA GLU A 31 6.40 -27.08 -6.33
C GLU A 31 7.18 -26.08 -7.21
N PRO A 32 6.53 -25.01 -7.69
CA PRO A 32 7.23 -23.99 -8.46
C PRO A 32 8.39 -23.45 -7.65
N ALA A 33 9.58 -23.42 -8.24
CA ALA A 33 10.83 -23.09 -7.56
C ALA A 33 10.69 -21.77 -6.79
N LYS A 34 10.80 -21.86 -5.46
CA LYS A 34 10.62 -20.71 -4.55
C LYS A 34 11.57 -19.58 -4.93
N LYS A 35 11.03 -18.37 -5.08
CA LYS A 35 11.80 -17.19 -5.47
C LYS A 35 12.28 -16.42 -4.24
N LYS A 36 13.47 -15.83 -4.35
CA LYS A 36 14.03 -14.95 -3.33
C LYS A 36 13.08 -13.79 -3.00
N LEU A 37 12.97 -13.48 -1.71
CA LEU A 37 12.25 -12.29 -1.25
C LEU A 37 12.90 -11.01 -1.82
N GLN A 38 12.12 -10.20 -2.51
CA GLN A 38 12.57 -8.93 -3.07
C GLN A 38 12.28 -7.80 -2.09
N ILE A 39 13.34 -7.20 -1.54
CA ILE A 39 13.23 -6.16 -0.50
C ILE A 39 13.41 -4.77 -1.11
N PHE A 40 12.42 -3.90 -0.93
CA PHE A 40 12.47 -2.50 -1.32
C PHE A 40 12.46 -1.59 -0.09
N ILE A 41 13.43 -0.67 0.00
CA ILE A 41 13.43 0.37 1.04
C ILE A 41 12.76 1.63 0.47
N LEU A 42 11.74 2.14 1.17
CA LEU A 42 11.08 3.41 0.86
C LEU A 42 11.40 4.42 1.96
N ALA A 43 12.22 5.42 1.67
CA ALA A 43 12.67 6.40 2.65
C ALA A 43 12.53 7.86 2.18
N GLY A 44 12.47 8.77 3.15
CA GLY A 44 12.40 10.21 2.88
C GLY A 44 11.44 10.95 3.80
N GLN A 45 10.84 12.03 3.32
CA GLN A 45 10.12 13.00 4.15
C GLN A 45 8.76 13.40 3.57
N SER A 46 7.85 13.88 4.43
CA SER A 46 6.51 14.43 4.12
C SER A 46 5.64 13.68 3.09
N ASN A 47 5.93 13.80 1.79
CA ASN A 47 5.25 13.04 0.74
C ASN A 47 5.50 11.52 0.88
N MET A 48 6.69 11.09 1.31
CA MET A 48 6.94 9.67 1.60
C MET A 48 6.09 9.16 2.77
N VAL A 49 5.81 10.01 3.77
CA VAL A 49 4.94 9.64 4.91
C VAL A 49 3.56 9.23 4.42
N GLY A 50 3.01 9.95 3.45
CA GLY A 50 1.71 9.64 2.86
C GLY A 50 0.55 10.22 3.67
N HIS A 51 0.10 11.41 3.28
CA HIS A 51 -0.99 12.14 3.94
C HIS A 51 -2.30 12.12 3.14
N ALA A 52 -2.34 11.41 2.00
CA ALA A 52 -3.50 11.33 1.14
C ALA A 52 -4.63 10.52 1.80
N ASN A 53 -5.86 11.02 1.65
CA ASN A 53 -7.06 10.31 2.11
C ASN A 53 -7.42 9.23 1.07
N PRO A 54 -7.57 7.94 1.44
CA PRO A 54 -7.77 6.86 0.47
C PRO A 54 -9.04 7.03 -0.38
N HIS A 55 -10.07 7.71 0.14
CA HIS A 55 -11.29 7.99 -0.61
C HIS A 55 -11.04 8.82 -1.89
N THR A 56 -9.92 9.56 -1.98
CA THR A 56 -9.58 10.30 -3.20
C THR A 56 -9.16 9.40 -4.35
N ILE A 57 -8.75 8.14 -4.11
CA ILE A 57 -8.55 7.16 -5.20
C ILE A 57 -9.84 6.99 -6.02
N GLY A 58 -11.00 7.19 -5.38
CA GLY A 58 -12.30 7.18 -6.05
C GLY A 58 -12.38 8.15 -7.24
N THR A 59 -11.64 9.27 -7.26
CA THR A 59 -11.70 10.25 -8.37
C THR A 59 -11.30 9.66 -9.72
N LEU A 60 -10.52 8.57 -9.75
CA LEU A 60 -10.17 7.86 -10.98
C LEU A 60 -11.40 7.48 -11.81
N TYR A 61 -12.56 7.18 -11.19
CA TYR A 61 -13.79 6.84 -11.92
C TYR A 61 -14.41 8.02 -12.70
N HIS A 62 -13.96 9.27 -12.52
CA HIS A 62 -14.35 10.36 -13.43
C HIS A 62 -13.57 10.32 -14.76
N SER A 63 -12.36 9.76 -14.75
CA SER A 63 -11.49 9.69 -15.93
C SER A 63 -11.91 8.57 -16.86
N ASP A 64 -11.98 8.87 -18.15
CA ASP A 64 -12.15 7.87 -19.21
C ASP A 64 -10.81 7.41 -19.80
N ASP A 65 -9.68 7.88 -19.27
CA ASP A 65 -8.33 7.53 -19.71
C ASP A 65 -7.97 6.06 -19.45
N ALA A 66 -7.22 5.45 -20.38
CA ALA A 66 -6.85 4.04 -20.32
C ALA A 66 -5.85 3.71 -19.19
N ARG A 67 -4.95 4.64 -18.81
CA ARG A 67 -4.07 4.51 -17.65
C ARG A 67 -4.88 4.51 -16.36
N ASP A 68 -5.84 5.42 -16.24
CA ASP A 68 -6.62 5.57 -15.00
C ASP A 68 -7.57 4.37 -14.80
N LYS A 69 -8.10 3.80 -15.91
CA LYS A 69 -8.79 2.50 -15.92
C LYS A 69 -7.90 1.33 -15.45
N ARG A 70 -6.62 1.29 -15.86
CA ARG A 70 -5.66 0.28 -15.33
C ARG A 70 -5.34 0.52 -13.86
N LEU A 71 -5.22 1.77 -13.42
CA LEU A 71 -5.02 2.09 -12.00
C LEU A 71 -6.22 1.61 -11.15
N ILE A 72 -7.46 1.83 -11.59
CA ILE A 72 -8.67 1.30 -10.94
C ILE A 72 -8.59 -0.21 -10.73
N GLN A 73 -8.20 -0.96 -11.78
CA GLN A 73 -8.06 -2.43 -11.72
C GLN A 73 -6.93 -2.88 -10.78
N MET A 74 -5.89 -2.06 -10.59
CA MET A 74 -4.76 -2.36 -9.71
C MET A 74 -5.07 -2.07 -8.23
N VAL A 75 -5.77 -0.96 -7.94
CA VAL A 75 -5.95 -0.46 -6.57
C VAL A 75 -7.25 -0.91 -5.91
N PHE A 76 -8.26 -1.33 -6.68
CA PHE A 76 -9.54 -1.83 -6.16
C PHE A 76 -9.75 -3.31 -6.44
N LYS A 77 -10.36 -4.00 -5.47
CA LYS A 77 -10.82 -5.39 -5.60
C LYS A 77 -11.82 -5.52 -6.76
N ASN A 78 -11.74 -6.63 -7.47
CA ASN A 78 -12.74 -7.00 -8.49
C ASN A 78 -14.16 -6.96 -7.89
N ARG A 79 -15.11 -6.42 -8.66
CA ARG A 79 -16.53 -6.25 -8.25
C ARG A 79 -16.73 -5.40 -6.98
N SER A 80 -15.87 -4.39 -6.75
CA SER A 80 -15.96 -3.42 -5.63
C SER A 80 -17.30 -2.71 -5.44
N GLY A 81 -18.22 -2.76 -6.41
CA GLY A 81 -19.49 -2.03 -6.37
C GLY A 81 -19.32 -0.50 -6.43
N LEU A 82 -18.14 -0.02 -6.83
CA LEU A 82 -17.84 1.38 -7.09
C LEU A 82 -18.13 1.73 -8.55
N SER A 83 -18.50 2.98 -8.83
CA SER A 83 -18.82 3.44 -10.18
C SER A 83 -18.73 4.95 -10.32
N LYS A 84 -18.62 5.44 -11.57
CA LYS A 84 -18.73 6.86 -11.92
C LYS A 84 -20.01 7.48 -11.34
N LYS A 85 -21.15 6.78 -11.45
CA LYS A 85 -22.44 7.20 -10.85
C LYS A 85 -22.35 7.38 -9.34
N ALA A 86 -21.86 6.40 -8.59
CA ALA A 86 -21.76 6.48 -7.13
C ALA A 86 -20.85 7.63 -6.68
N LEU A 87 -19.76 7.87 -7.42
CA LEU A 87 -18.86 9.00 -7.21
C LEU A 87 -19.49 10.36 -7.56
N SER A 88 -20.38 10.43 -8.54
CA SER A 88 -21.11 11.65 -8.93
C SER A 88 -22.38 11.92 -8.09
N GLU A 89 -22.86 10.93 -7.32
CA GLU A 89 -23.86 11.10 -6.25
C GLU A 89 -23.20 11.59 -4.96
N GLN A 90 -22.01 11.04 -4.66
CA GLN A 90 -20.97 11.79 -3.98
C GLN A 90 -20.56 13.04 -4.82
N LEU A 91 -19.81 14.00 -4.25
CA LEU A 91 -19.55 15.34 -4.83
C LEU A 91 -20.79 16.22 -5.03
N LYS A 92 -21.94 15.71 -5.49
CA LYS A 92 -23.25 16.36 -5.30
C LYS A 92 -23.55 16.46 -3.80
N ARG A 93 -23.46 15.34 -3.06
CA ARG A 93 -23.61 15.34 -1.60
C ARG A 93 -22.66 16.31 -0.89
N THR A 94 -21.37 16.27 -1.19
CA THR A 94 -20.39 17.20 -0.57
C THR A 94 -20.66 18.66 -0.91
N ARG A 95 -20.99 19.00 -2.17
CA ARG A 95 -21.42 20.37 -2.52
C ARG A 95 -22.66 20.80 -1.74
N LYS A 96 -23.66 19.93 -1.60
CA LYS A 96 -24.83 20.21 -0.77
C LYS A 96 -24.47 20.42 0.71
N ILE A 97 -23.53 19.65 1.26
CA ILE A 97 -23.00 19.89 2.61
C ILE A 97 -22.35 21.27 2.67
N ASP A 98 -21.42 21.60 1.77
CA ASP A 98 -20.73 22.90 1.76
C ASP A 98 -21.71 24.10 1.60
N GLU A 99 -22.74 23.95 0.75
CA GLU A 99 -23.82 24.92 0.58
C GLU A 99 -24.62 25.16 1.87
N LEU A 100 -24.95 24.10 2.59
CA LEU A 100 -25.70 24.14 3.86
C LEU A 100 -24.83 24.67 5.02
N THR A 101 -23.58 24.21 5.13
CA THR A 101 -22.70 24.55 6.25
C THR A 101 -22.01 25.90 6.09
N GLY A 102 -21.79 26.37 4.86
CA GLY A 102 -20.80 27.43 4.59
C GLY A 102 -19.38 26.87 4.50
N GLY A 103 -19.22 25.72 3.85
CA GLY A 103 -17.95 25.04 3.66
C GLY A 103 -17.40 24.34 4.93
N ILE A 104 -16.11 24.00 4.86
CA ILE A 104 -15.38 23.15 5.82
C ILE A 104 -15.47 23.66 7.26
N SER A 105 -15.41 24.98 7.47
CA SER A 105 -15.44 25.58 8.80
C SER A 105 -16.85 25.76 9.37
N ASN A 106 -17.90 25.44 8.60
CA ASN A 106 -19.32 25.53 8.96
C ASN A 106 -19.81 26.96 9.33
N GLU A 107 -19.34 28.00 8.64
CA GLU A 107 -19.65 29.40 8.98
C GLU A 107 -21.15 29.74 9.01
N LYS A 108 -21.97 29.19 8.10
CA LYS A 108 -23.42 29.48 8.09
C LYS A 108 -24.09 28.95 9.36
N ILE A 109 -23.79 27.72 9.76
CA ILE A 109 -24.37 27.10 10.98
C ILE A 109 -23.87 27.83 12.24
N LYS A 110 -22.59 28.25 12.27
CA LYS A 110 -22.05 29.06 13.37
C LYS A 110 -22.76 30.40 13.51
N ALA A 111 -23.04 31.08 12.39
CA ALA A 111 -23.72 32.37 12.36
C ALA A 111 -25.21 32.32 12.73
N MET A 112 -25.84 31.14 12.67
CA MET A 112 -27.24 30.98 13.08
C MET A 112 -27.42 31.02 14.59
N SER A 113 -28.40 31.82 15.05
CA SER A 113 -28.96 31.76 16.40
C SER A 113 -29.48 30.37 16.75
N ALA A 114 -29.47 30.02 18.03
CA ALA A 114 -30.10 28.78 18.50
C ALA A 114 -31.62 28.83 18.27
N GLY A 115 -32.18 27.77 17.67
CA GLY A 115 -33.60 27.69 17.36
C GLY A 115 -33.94 26.49 16.46
N PRO A 116 -35.23 26.20 16.20
CA PRO A 116 -35.67 25.01 15.49
C PRO A 116 -35.04 24.85 14.10
N GLU A 117 -34.86 25.94 13.36
CA GLU A 117 -34.23 25.95 12.02
C GLU A 117 -32.78 25.47 12.07
N LYS A 118 -32.01 25.93 13.06
CA LYS A 118 -30.62 25.50 13.25
C LYS A 118 -30.55 24.01 13.59
N THR A 119 -31.39 23.54 14.51
CA THR A 119 -31.47 22.13 14.90
C THR A 119 -31.87 21.24 13.71
N ALA A 120 -32.82 21.67 12.88
CA ALA A 120 -33.22 20.94 11.68
C ALA A 120 -32.09 20.87 10.63
N LEU A 121 -31.39 21.99 10.41
CA LEU A 121 -30.24 22.07 9.51
C LEU A 121 -29.07 21.20 9.99
N GLU A 122 -28.76 21.23 11.28
CA GLU A 122 -27.73 20.39 11.90
C GLU A 122 -28.07 18.89 11.77
N ALA A 123 -29.35 18.52 11.89
CA ALA A 123 -29.81 17.15 11.66
C ALA A 123 -29.71 16.72 10.18
N GLU A 124 -30.09 17.58 9.22
CA GLU A 124 -29.90 17.30 7.78
C GLU A 124 -28.41 17.13 7.45
N VAL A 125 -27.57 18.06 7.87
CA VAL A 125 -26.12 18.04 7.65
C VAL A 125 -25.48 16.82 8.31
N LYS A 126 -25.93 16.41 9.50
CA LYS A 126 -25.46 15.18 10.16
C LYS A 126 -25.75 13.96 9.30
N LYS A 127 -26.99 13.77 8.82
CA LYS A 127 -27.37 12.66 7.93
C LYS A 127 -26.52 12.65 6.65
N LEU A 128 -26.33 13.80 6.01
CA LEU A 128 -25.50 13.92 4.81
C LEU A 128 -24.03 13.59 5.10
N LYS A 129 -23.49 13.99 6.26
CA LYS A 129 -22.13 13.62 6.68
C LYS A 129 -22.02 12.11 6.94
N GLU A 130 -23.00 11.48 7.58
CA GLU A 130 -23.03 10.01 7.79
C GLU A 130 -23.04 9.23 6.47
N GLU A 131 -23.85 9.65 5.49
CA GLU A 131 -23.83 9.05 4.14
C GLU A 131 -22.50 9.25 3.40
N TYR A 132 -21.82 10.40 3.61
CA TYR A 132 -20.49 10.65 3.05
C TYR A 132 -19.42 9.76 3.69
N GLU A 133 -19.44 9.61 5.03
CA GLU A 133 -18.55 8.68 5.74
C GLU A 133 -18.75 7.23 5.29
N ALA A 134 -20.01 6.79 5.11
CA ALA A 134 -20.32 5.47 4.56
C ALA A 134 -19.73 5.26 3.16
N TYR A 135 -19.78 6.29 2.29
CA TYR A 135 -19.12 6.24 0.98
C TYR A 135 -17.58 6.12 1.11
N LYS A 136 -16.94 6.92 1.98
CA LYS A 136 -15.48 6.83 2.21
C LYS A 136 -15.08 5.44 2.67
N ASN A 137 -15.83 4.87 3.62
CA ASN A 137 -15.59 3.52 4.15
C ASN A 137 -15.79 2.45 3.07
N LYS A 138 -16.75 2.61 2.17
CA LYS A 138 -16.91 1.74 1.00
C LYS A 138 -15.70 1.82 0.06
N ILE A 139 -15.14 3.00 -0.21
CA ILE A 139 -13.90 3.14 -1.01
C ILE A 139 -12.73 2.42 -0.34
N ILE A 140 -12.52 2.63 0.97
CA ILE A 140 -11.43 2.01 1.73
C ILE A 140 -11.56 0.47 1.73
N SER A 141 -12.75 -0.05 2.02
CA SER A 141 -13.02 -1.50 2.02
C SER A 141 -12.85 -2.14 0.63
N ALA A 142 -13.10 -1.37 -0.43
CA ALA A 142 -12.90 -1.78 -1.81
C ALA A 142 -11.41 -1.80 -2.24
N CYS A 143 -10.52 -1.09 -1.55
CA CYS A 143 -9.08 -1.13 -1.87
C CYS A 143 -8.52 -2.55 -1.75
N VAL A 144 -7.54 -2.87 -2.60
CA VAL A 144 -6.80 -4.13 -2.56
C VAL A 144 -6.06 -4.27 -1.22
N VAL A 145 -6.04 -5.51 -0.73
CA VAL A 145 -5.10 -6.00 0.29
C VAL A 145 -4.26 -7.04 -0.44
N SER A 146 -2.94 -6.86 -0.50
CA SER A 146 -2.06 -7.76 -1.25
C SER A 146 -1.79 -9.05 -0.45
N ASP A 147 -1.71 -10.16 -1.16
CA ASP A 147 -1.23 -11.47 -0.69
C ASP A 147 0.28 -11.66 -0.95
N GLN A 148 0.80 -11.04 -2.02
CA GLN A 148 2.20 -11.09 -2.43
C GLN A 148 3.11 -10.04 -1.77
N VAL A 149 2.57 -8.84 -1.47
CA VAL A 149 3.36 -7.70 -0.98
C VAL A 149 3.09 -7.49 0.50
N TYR A 150 4.11 -7.61 1.32
CA TYR A 150 4.09 -7.22 2.73
C TYR A 150 4.87 -5.93 2.94
N ILE A 151 4.56 -5.23 4.03
CA ILE A 151 5.20 -3.98 4.41
C ILE A 151 5.48 -3.96 5.91
N THR A 152 6.54 -3.25 6.28
CA THR A 152 6.83 -2.76 7.62
C THR A 152 7.11 -1.26 7.48
N SER A 153 6.34 -0.44 8.20
CA SER A 153 6.27 1.01 7.99
C SER A 153 6.46 1.78 9.29
N ILE A 154 7.31 2.80 9.22
CA ILE A 154 7.35 3.94 10.12
C ILE A 154 7.00 5.17 9.27
N ALA A 155 5.85 5.78 9.59
CA ALA A 155 5.32 6.97 8.93
C ALA A 155 4.94 7.99 10.02
N ASP A 156 5.88 8.87 10.35
CA ASP A 156 5.86 9.70 11.55
C ASP A 156 5.62 8.88 12.83
N GLY A 157 4.45 9.03 13.46
CA GLY A 157 4.03 8.26 14.64
C GLY A 157 3.37 6.93 14.31
N ASN A 158 2.89 6.73 13.06
CA ASN A 158 2.24 5.48 12.67
C ASN A 158 3.28 4.39 12.43
N ARG A 159 3.20 3.32 13.23
CA ARG A 159 4.01 2.11 13.11
C ARG A 159 3.11 0.93 12.83
N ALA A 160 3.42 0.18 11.77
CA ALA A 160 2.56 -0.89 11.28
C ALA A 160 3.38 -1.92 10.48
N SER A 161 3.01 -3.20 10.53
CA SER A 161 3.52 -4.21 9.60
C SER A 161 2.42 -5.24 9.31
N GLY A 162 2.43 -5.80 8.10
CA GLY A 162 1.43 -6.73 7.61
C GLY A 162 1.35 -6.74 6.08
N PRO A 163 0.29 -7.31 5.50
CA PRO A 163 0.05 -7.26 4.06
C PRO A 163 -0.18 -5.82 3.59
N LEU A 164 0.24 -5.48 2.36
CA LEU A 164 0.11 -4.12 1.82
C LEU A 164 -1.36 -3.77 1.58
N SER A 165 -1.79 -2.66 2.16
CA SER A 165 -3.17 -2.16 2.13
C SER A 165 -3.20 -0.64 2.32
N VAL A 166 -4.39 -0.06 2.46
CA VAL A 166 -4.57 1.23 3.13
C VAL A 166 -4.03 1.15 4.58
N GLY A 167 -3.51 2.27 5.10
CA GLY A 167 -3.18 2.44 6.53
C GLY A 167 -1.70 2.47 6.89
N TYR A 168 -0.81 2.43 5.90
CA TYR A 168 0.66 2.57 6.07
C TYR A 168 1.16 3.99 5.77
N GLY A 169 0.24 4.95 5.56
CA GLY A 169 0.52 6.38 5.53
C GLY A 169 0.76 6.98 6.93
N GLY A 170 0.68 8.30 7.08
CA GLY A 170 0.91 9.01 8.36
C GLY A 170 -0.06 8.65 9.49
N ASN A 171 -1.19 8.00 9.19
CA ASN A 171 -2.01 7.26 10.16
C ASN A 171 -2.78 6.11 9.45
N ARG A 172 -3.60 5.37 10.20
CA ARG A 172 -4.32 4.18 9.71
C ARG A 172 -5.41 4.48 8.67
N ASP A 173 -5.83 5.73 8.53
CA ASP A 173 -6.78 6.21 7.51
C ASP A 173 -6.07 6.91 6.34
N LYS A 174 -4.76 6.71 6.17
CA LYS A 174 -3.94 7.33 5.13
C LYS A 174 -3.23 6.32 4.23
N ILE A 175 -2.87 6.79 3.04
CA ILE A 175 -1.95 6.14 2.11
C ILE A 175 -0.82 7.09 1.73
N GLY A 176 0.35 6.50 1.45
CA GLY A 176 1.45 7.14 0.75
C GLY A 176 1.81 6.41 -0.55
N PRO A 177 3.01 6.69 -1.09
CA PRO A 177 3.47 6.07 -2.33
C PRO A 177 3.64 4.56 -2.22
N GLU A 178 3.76 3.98 -1.01
CA GLU A 178 3.91 2.54 -0.81
C GLU A 178 2.78 1.71 -1.42
N PHE A 179 1.54 2.20 -1.38
CA PHE A 179 0.38 1.46 -1.86
C PHE A 179 0.39 1.35 -3.39
N GLY A 180 0.60 2.46 -4.09
CA GLY A 180 0.74 2.46 -5.56
C GLY A 180 2.01 1.76 -6.03
N PHE A 181 3.14 1.98 -5.34
CA PHE A 181 4.43 1.37 -5.67
C PHE A 181 4.37 -0.15 -5.57
N GLY A 182 3.99 -0.70 -4.41
CA GLY A 182 4.00 -2.15 -4.19
C GLY A 182 3.09 -2.91 -5.14
N LEU A 183 1.87 -2.41 -5.37
CA LEU A 183 0.94 -3.01 -6.32
C LEU A 183 1.44 -2.91 -7.78
N SER A 184 2.21 -1.86 -8.13
CA SER A 184 2.82 -1.75 -9.46
C SER A 184 3.98 -2.73 -9.66
N ILE A 185 4.79 -2.97 -8.62
CA ILE A 185 5.89 -3.96 -8.67
C ILE A 185 5.34 -5.39 -8.71
N ALA A 186 4.27 -5.68 -7.97
CA ALA A 186 3.55 -6.97 -8.00
C ALA A 186 3.08 -7.35 -9.42
N GLN A 187 2.77 -6.38 -10.29
CA GLN A 187 2.43 -6.65 -11.70
C GLN A 187 3.64 -7.00 -12.59
N LYS A 188 4.86 -6.95 -12.07
CA LYS A 188 6.12 -7.15 -12.83
C LYS A 188 6.93 -8.36 -12.38
N THR A 189 6.57 -8.98 -11.26
CA THR A 189 7.21 -10.18 -10.74
C THR A 189 6.20 -11.01 -9.96
N ASP A 190 6.40 -12.31 -9.93
CA ASP A 190 5.71 -13.30 -9.10
C ASP A 190 6.50 -13.65 -7.82
N ALA A 191 7.68 -13.05 -7.63
CA ALA A 191 8.46 -13.20 -6.41
C ALA A 191 7.76 -12.53 -5.21
N PRO A 192 7.94 -13.04 -3.97
CA PRO A 192 7.44 -12.36 -2.77
C PRO A 192 8.14 -11.02 -2.57
N ILE A 193 7.42 -10.01 -2.06
CA ILE A 193 7.92 -8.62 -1.97
C ILE A 193 7.75 -8.08 -0.54
N LEU A 194 8.84 -7.57 0.05
CA LEU A 194 8.80 -6.84 1.32
C LEU A 194 9.19 -5.38 1.13
N ILE A 195 8.30 -4.47 1.51
CA ILE A 195 8.59 -3.03 1.61
C ILE A 195 9.02 -2.68 3.03
N ILE A 196 10.16 -2.02 3.17
CA ILE A 196 10.62 -1.41 4.43
C ILE A 196 10.50 0.11 4.28
N LYS A 197 9.47 0.70 4.88
CA LYS A 197 9.18 2.14 4.79
C LYS A 197 9.64 2.88 6.06
N THR A 198 10.43 3.93 5.89
CA THR A 198 10.95 4.75 7.00
C THR A 198 10.87 6.24 6.63
N SER A 199 9.90 6.96 7.21
CA SER A 199 9.52 8.28 6.73
C SER A 199 9.00 9.19 7.82
N TRP A 200 9.36 10.48 7.74
CA TRP A 200 9.00 11.48 8.75
C TRP A 200 8.75 12.87 8.12
N GLY A 201 7.76 13.60 8.61
CA GLY A 201 7.47 14.97 8.19
C GLY A 201 8.54 15.96 8.64
N GLY A 202 8.79 16.97 7.81
CA GLY A 202 9.62 18.13 8.16
C GLY A 202 11.10 17.80 8.38
N LYS A 203 11.67 16.86 7.59
CA LYS A 203 13.07 16.42 7.71
C LYS A 203 13.90 16.78 6.49
N SER A 204 15.07 17.37 6.71
CA SER A 204 16.04 17.69 5.66
C SER A 204 17.11 16.63 5.47
N LEU A 205 17.72 16.61 4.29
CA LEU A 205 18.91 15.83 3.98
C LEU A 205 20.15 16.44 4.64
N ASN A 206 20.29 17.77 4.70
CA ASN A 206 21.47 18.44 5.28
C ASN A 206 21.68 18.09 6.77
N TYR A 207 20.61 17.96 7.55
CA TYR A 207 20.66 17.78 9.00
C TYR A 207 20.10 16.42 9.47
N ASN A 208 18.83 16.10 9.18
CA ASN A 208 18.17 14.93 9.78
C ASN A 208 18.61 13.60 9.16
N PHE A 209 18.68 13.56 7.83
CA PHE A 209 19.07 12.38 7.05
C PHE A 209 20.53 12.40 6.59
N ARG A 210 21.34 13.31 7.15
CA ARG A 210 22.75 13.47 6.82
C ARG A 210 23.51 12.14 6.96
N PRO A 211 24.09 11.57 5.89
CA PRO A 211 24.85 10.33 5.98
C PRO A 211 26.22 10.56 6.63
N PRO A 212 26.84 9.55 7.28
CA PRO A 212 28.16 9.68 7.90
C PRO A 212 29.26 10.15 6.93
N SER A 213 29.15 9.79 5.65
CA SER A 213 30.08 10.21 4.58
C SER A 213 30.06 11.72 4.29
N ALA A 214 29.02 12.46 4.71
CA ALA A 214 28.99 13.91 4.63
C ALA A 214 29.76 14.61 5.78
N GLY A 215 30.38 13.84 6.68
CA GLY A 215 31.06 14.36 7.86
C GLY A 215 30.11 14.93 8.92
N PRO A 216 30.65 15.37 10.08
CA PRO A 216 29.85 15.93 11.16
C PRO A 216 29.09 17.18 10.72
N TYR A 217 27.89 17.37 11.27
CA TYR A 217 27.15 18.62 11.11
C TYR A 217 27.89 19.76 11.81
N LYS A 218 28.02 20.91 11.13
CA LYS A 218 28.63 22.11 11.69
C LYS A 218 27.51 23.09 12.06
N LEU A 219 27.39 23.40 13.34
CA LEU A 219 26.47 24.43 13.82
C LEU A 219 26.82 25.79 13.21
N ASN A 220 25.82 26.53 12.72
CA ASN A 220 25.99 27.95 12.38
C ASN A 220 26.00 28.83 13.66
N GLU A 221 26.36 30.11 13.54
CA GLU A 221 26.49 31.03 14.69
C GLU A 221 25.23 31.09 15.58
N LYS A 222 24.04 31.10 14.96
CA LYS A 222 22.75 31.11 15.67
C LYS A 222 22.50 29.81 16.43
N GLU A 223 22.89 28.68 15.87
CA GLU A 223 22.78 27.37 16.53
C GLU A 223 23.82 27.18 17.64
N GLN A 224 25.04 27.71 17.48
CA GLN A 224 26.07 27.73 18.53
C GLN A 224 25.64 28.58 19.72
N ALA A 225 25.01 29.74 19.47
CA ALA A 225 24.46 30.62 20.50
C ALA A 225 23.14 30.10 21.13
N ALA A 226 22.55 29.02 20.59
CA ALA A 226 21.30 28.48 21.11
C ALA A 226 21.52 27.70 22.42
N LYS A 227 20.60 27.87 23.39
CA LYS A 227 20.64 27.14 24.68
C LYS A 227 20.65 25.61 24.54
N ASN A 228 20.24 25.09 23.39
CA ASN A 228 20.19 23.67 23.06
C ASN A 228 21.23 23.25 21.99
N ALA A 229 22.32 24.00 21.80
CA ALA A 229 23.39 23.69 20.82
C ALA A 229 23.93 22.25 20.90
N ALA A 230 24.04 21.71 22.12
CA ALA A 230 24.43 20.32 22.37
C ALA A 230 23.41 19.31 21.81
N ASP A 231 22.11 19.57 21.97
CA ASP A 231 21.05 18.73 21.43
C ASP A 231 20.96 18.84 19.90
N ILE A 232 21.25 20.00 19.32
CA ILE A 232 21.34 20.16 17.85
C ILE A 232 22.47 19.28 17.32
N SER A 233 23.66 19.38 17.91
CA SER A 233 24.81 18.51 17.54
C SER A 233 24.51 17.02 17.68
N LYS A 234 23.84 16.62 18.77
CA LYS A 234 23.47 15.22 19.05
C LYS A 234 22.40 14.66 18.09
N ASN A 235 21.44 15.50 17.70
CA ASN A 235 20.30 15.10 16.87
C ASN A 235 20.56 15.23 15.35
N ALA A 236 21.69 15.81 14.94
CA ALA A 236 22.21 15.63 13.59
C ALA A 236 22.27 14.14 13.21
N SER A 237 21.90 13.81 11.97
CA SER A 237 21.80 12.44 11.45
C SER A 237 20.83 11.50 12.20
N LEU A 238 19.95 11.99 13.08
CA LEU A 238 19.07 11.12 13.87
C LEU A 238 18.14 10.25 12.99
N ASN A 239 17.50 10.84 11.98
CA ASN A 239 16.61 10.09 11.09
C ASN A 239 17.37 9.13 10.16
N TRP A 240 18.62 9.45 9.81
CA TRP A 240 19.51 8.48 9.15
C TRP A 240 19.77 7.26 10.05
N ARG A 241 20.10 7.47 11.34
CA ARG A 241 20.32 6.36 12.29
C ARG A 241 19.06 5.52 12.48
N MET A 242 17.91 6.16 12.72
CA MET A 242 16.62 5.49 12.91
C MET A 242 16.18 4.68 11.67
N MET A 243 16.46 5.19 10.45
CA MET A 243 16.21 4.45 9.20
C MET A 243 17.03 3.16 9.15
N ASN A 244 18.35 3.26 9.34
CA ASN A 244 19.23 2.10 9.27
C ASN A 244 18.92 1.08 10.38
N GLU A 245 18.65 1.54 11.60
CA GLU A 245 18.21 0.68 12.71
C GLU A 245 16.92 -0.09 12.35
N ALA A 246 15.91 0.60 11.83
CA ALA A 246 14.64 -0.03 11.43
C ALA A 246 14.85 -1.06 10.32
N VAL A 247 15.64 -0.74 9.29
CA VAL A 247 16.00 -1.67 8.21
C VAL A 247 16.71 -2.90 8.77
N HIS A 248 17.77 -2.72 9.54
CA HIS A 248 18.53 -3.86 10.11
C HIS A 248 17.69 -4.71 11.06
N ASN A 249 16.78 -4.12 11.84
CA ASN A 249 15.92 -4.88 12.74
C ASN A 249 14.89 -5.73 11.99
N VAL A 250 14.42 -5.30 10.81
CA VAL A 250 13.57 -6.10 9.93
C VAL A 250 14.37 -7.22 9.26
N LEU A 251 15.57 -6.92 8.75
CA LEU A 251 16.43 -7.90 8.07
C LEU A 251 16.88 -9.05 8.99
N LYS A 252 16.91 -8.86 10.32
CA LYS A 252 17.20 -9.90 11.31
C LYS A 252 16.09 -10.97 11.43
N ASP A 253 14.84 -10.66 11.08
CA ASP A 253 13.68 -11.54 11.26
C ASP A 253 12.70 -11.43 10.08
N LEU A 254 13.20 -11.71 8.87
CA LEU A 254 12.39 -11.63 7.65
C LEU A 254 11.21 -12.59 7.65
N LYS A 255 11.27 -13.72 8.39
CA LYS A 255 10.17 -14.69 8.46
C LYS A 255 8.94 -14.13 9.18
N LYS A 256 9.13 -13.30 10.19
CA LYS A 256 8.07 -12.54 10.87
C LYS A 256 7.44 -11.47 9.98
N HIS A 257 8.20 -10.91 9.03
CA HIS A 257 7.75 -9.79 8.19
C HIS A 257 7.20 -10.21 6.82
N HIS A 258 7.50 -11.41 6.32
CA HIS A 258 6.92 -11.95 5.10
C HIS A 258 6.68 -13.46 5.19
N PRO A 259 5.44 -13.98 5.07
CA PRO A 259 5.15 -15.41 5.29
C PRO A 259 5.86 -16.32 4.27
N ALA A 260 5.95 -15.89 3.01
CA ALA A 260 6.67 -16.61 1.95
C ALA A 260 8.20 -16.49 2.00
N TYR A 261 8.81 -15.83 3.00
CA TYR A 261 10.27 -15.85 3.15
C TYR A 261 10.76 -17.27 3.48
N ASP A 262 11.80 -17.71 2.80
CA ASP A 262 12.45 -19.00 3.01
C ASP A 262 13.97 -18.77 3.16
N ALA A 263 14.52 -19.15 4.31
CA ALA A 263 15.92 -18.89 4.63
C ALA A 263 16.90 -19.71 3.77
N ALA A 264 16.48 -20.83 3.19
CA ALA A 264 17.30 -21.61 2.26
C ALA A 264 17.39 -20.97 0.87
N VAL A 265 16.42 -20.12 0.51
CA VAL A 265 16.36 -19.37 -0.75
C VAL A 265 16.99 -17.99 -0.61
N GLY A 266 16.73 -17.33 0.53
CA GLY A 266 17.24 -16.00 0.86
C GLY A 266 16.43 -14.85 0.27
N TYR A 267 17.07 -13.69 0.20
CA TYR A 267 16.48 -12.42 -0.26
C TYR A 267 17.48 -11.64 -1.12
N ASP A 268 16.98 -10.66 -1.87
CA ASP A 268 17.77 -9.64 -2.54
C ASP A 268 17.29 -8.23 -2.12
N MET A 269 18.23 -7.28 -2.05
CA MET A 269 17.89 -5.86 -1.90
C MET A 269 17.53 -5.29 -3.27
N ALA A 270 16.26 -5.40 -3.64
CA ALA A 270 15.75 -5.13 -4.98
C ALA A 270 15.65 -3.64 -5.34
N GLY A 271 15.65 -2.73 -4.36
CA GLY A 271 15.74 -1.30 -4.63
C GLY A 271 15.64 -0.37 -3.43
N PHE A 272 16.02 0.89 -3.64
CA PHE A 272 15.90 1.99 -2.69
C PHE A 272 15.18 3.16 -3.35
N VAL A 273 14.06 3.60 -2.77
CA VAL A 273 13.22 4.68 -3.26
C VAL A 273 13.30 5.85 -2.28
N TRP A 274 13.83 6.98 -2.76
CA TRP A 274 14.00 8.20 -1.98
C TRP A 274 12.99 9.26 -2.42
N PHE A 275 12.15 9.76 -1.51
CA PHE A 275 11.28 10.91 -1.79
C PHE A 275 11.42 11.99 -0.71
N GLN A 276 12.19 13.02 -1.05
CA GLN A 276 12.68 14.04 -0.13
C GLN A 276 12.92 15.34 -0.93
N GLY A 277 13.20 16.47 -0.27
CA GLY A 277 13.72 17.69 -0.91
C GLY A 277 13.14 18.98 -0.34
N PHE A 278 11.83 19.00 -0.05
CA PHE A 278 11.11 20.23 0.31
C PHE A 278 11.65 20.95 1.56
N ASN A 279 12.30 20.26 2.51
CA ASN A 279 12.82 20.90 3.72
C ASN A 279 14.25 21.43 3.59
N ASP A 280 14.99 21.03 2.54
CA ASP A 280 16.37 21.46 2.34
C ASP A 280 16.47 22.89 1.81
N GLN A 281 15.38 23.44 1.25
CA GLN A 281 15.30 24.88 0.94
C GLN A 281 15.35 25.79 2.20
N PHE A 282 15.26 25.20 3.40
CA PHE A 282 15.28 25.90 4.70
C PHE A 282 16.43 25.43 5.60
N SER A 283 17.38 24.63 5.09
CA SER A 283 18.43 23.95 5.87
C SER A 283 19.85 24.33 5.47
#